data_AF-A0A940ZG85-F1
#
_entry.id   AF-A0A940ZG85-F1
#
_cell.length_a   1.000
_cell.length_b   1.000
_cell.length_c   1.000
_cell.angle_alpha   90.00
_cell.angle_beta   90.00
_cell.angle_gamma   90.00
#
_symmetry.space_group_name_H-M   'P 1'
#
loop_
_entity.id
_entity.type
_entity.pdbx_description
1 polymer ?
#
loop_
_entity_poly.entity_id
_entity_poly.type
_entity_poly.pdbx_seq_one_letter_code
_entity_poly.pdbx_strand_id
1 'polypeptide(L)'
;VNWDRSRTPLLYSALQRGVLVKVRLGGNIRTLLTEQFDLNPDYVKNRIQTAFLNGKPVDDFDEAVVSEGSILTLSGALPGLAGATLRKGGFFSSMRASVSYTKEPKKKEGKEGFITVRIFNILLPELAPVVLAHGIFFSGKDFGSFWQELAPQDRRDCIASRGKRPARPESEMKENEEIAGADFIEVRADE
;
A
#
# COMPACT_ATOMS: atom_id res chain seq x y z
N VAL A 1 11.12 11.79 -2.19
CA VAL A 1 11.69 11.89 -0.83
C VAL A 1 12.45 10.62 -0.59
N ASN A 2 13.74 10.77 -0.31
CA ASN A 2 14.61 9.66 -0.01
C ASN A 2 14.49 9.34 1.48
N TRP A 3 14.12 8.10 1.80
CA TRP A 3 13.76 7.68 3.14
C TRP A 3 14.80 6.71 3.70
N ASP A 4 15.33 7.03 4.88
CA ASP A 4 16.22 6.16 5.61
C ASP A 4 15.50 4.86 6.01
N ARG A 5 16.03 3.71 5.58
CA ARG A 5 15.48 2.38 5.89
C ARG A 5 15.41 2.09 7.39
N SER A 6 16.34 2.63 8.18
CA SER A 6 16.31 2.47 9.64
C SER A 6 15.07 3.14 10.27
N ARG A 7 14.46 4.09 9.54
CA ARG A 7 13.29 4.87 9.96
C ARG A 7 11.99 4.41 9.30
N THR A 8 11.98 3.26 8.62
CA THR A 8 10.75 2.65 8.08
C THR A 8 9.61 2.52 9.12
N PRO A 9 9.86 2.26 10.42
CA PRO A 9 8.79 2.20 11.43
C PRO A 9 7.96 3.48 11.55
N LEU A 10 8.51 4.65 11.22
CA LEU A 10 7.76 5.91 11.23
C LEU A 10 6.64 5.94 10.18
N LEU A 11 6.72 5.12 9.13
CA LEU A 11 5.71 5.02 8.07
C LEU A 11 4.54 4.08 8.45
N TYR A 12 4.59 3.40 9.59
CA TYR A 12 3.61 2.37 9.94
C TYR A 12 2.18 2.92 10.03
N SER A 13 1.98 4.10 10.62
CA SER A 13 0.67 4.78 10.68
C SER A 13 0.12 5.05 9.26
N ALA A 14 0.97 5.52 8.35
CA ALA A 14 0.60 5.78 6.97
C ALA A 14 0.25 4.48 6.23
N LEU A 15 1.06 3.43 6.37
CA LEU A 15 0.82 2.13 5.75
C LEU A 15 -0.44 1.44 6.28
N GLN A 16 -0.82 1.65 7.55
CA GLN A 16 -2.08 1.14 8.09
C GLN A 16 -3.29 1.91 7.56
N ARG A 17 -3.20 3.23 7.41
CA ARG A 17 -4.25 4.07 6.79
C ARG A 17 -4.40 3.79 5.29
N GLY A 18 -3.29 3.50 4.64
CA GLY A 18 -3.18 3.22 3.22
C GLY A 18 -2.29 4.23 2.52
N VAL A 19 -1.37 3.72 1.71
CA VAL A 19 -0.50 4.54 0.85
C VAL A 19 -0.72 4.14 -0.61
N LEU A 20 -0.50 5.08 -1.53
CA LEU A 20 -0.58 4.78 -2.95
C LEU A 20 0.70 4.08 -3.40
N VAL A 21 0.55 3.11 -4.28
CA VAL A 21 1.65 2.42 -4.95
C VAL A 21 1.34 2.33 -6.44
N LYS A 22 2.35 2.58 -7.26
CA LYS A 22 2.23 2.49 -8.71
C LYS A 22 2.44 1.04 -9.13
N VAL A 23 1.48 0.44 -9.84
CA VAL A 23 1.52 -0.98 -10.21
C VAL A 23 1.05 -1.18 -11.65
N ARG A 24 1.39 -2.32 -12.25
CA ARG A 24 0.79 -2.78 -13.49
C ARG A 24 -0.58 -3.37 -13.20
N LEU A 25 -1.61 -2.78 -13.79
CA LEU A 25 -3.02 -3.14 -13.56
C LEU A 25 -3.47 -4.34 -14.39
N GLY A 26 -4.56 -4.98 -13.95
CA GLY A 26 -5.17 -6.13 -14.62
C GLY A 26 -4.59 -7.49 -14.22
N GLY A 27 -3.51 -7.50 -13.45
CA GLY A 27 -3.00 -8.71 -12.78
C GLY A 27 -3.82 -9.08 -11.55
N ASN A 28 -3.74 -10.34 -11.14
CA ASN A 28 -4.32 -10.79 -9.88
C ASN A 28 -3.42 -10.45 -8.67
N ILE A 29 -3.95 -10.59 -7.46
CA ILE A 29 -3.21 -10.32 -6.22
C ILE A 29 -1.94 -11.18 -6.13
N ARG A 30 -1.97 -12.45 -6.57
CA ARG A 30 -0.77 -13.30 -6.53
C ARG A 30 0.35 -12.70 -7.39
N THR A 31 0.08 -12.47 -8.67
CA THR A 31 1.02 -11.88 -9.63
C THR A 31 1.53 -10.53 -9.16
N LEU A 32 0.65 -9.67 -8.62
CA LEU A 32 1.08 -8.40 -8.03
C LEU A 32 2.13 -8.60 -6.94
N LEU A 33 1.87 -9.48 -5.99
CA LEU A 33 2.74 -9.69 -4.84
C LEU A 33 4.04 -10.40 -5.21
N THR A 34 4.00 -11.41 -6.09
CA THR A 34 5.18 -12.20 -6.44
C THR A 34 6.02 -11.59 -7.54
N GLU A 35 5.42 -10.92 -8.53
CA GLU A 35 6.16 -10.41 -9.70
C GLU A 35 6.46 -8.91 -9.62
N GLN A 36 5.63 -8.12 -8.94
CA GLN A 36 5.86 -6.67 -8.84
C GLN A 36 6.48 -6.27 -7.50
N PHE A 37 6.06 -6.91 -6.40
CA PHE A 37 6.68 -6.70 -5.08
C PHE A 37 7.77 -7.71 -4.74
N ASP A 38 8.10 -8.60 -5.68
CA ASP A 38 9.18 -9.59 -5.56
C ASP A 38 9.10 -10.45 -4.28
N LEU A 39 7.88 -10.73 -3.81
CA LEU A 39 7.68 -11.57 -2.64
C LEU A 39 7.79 -13.04 -3.01
N ASN A 40 8.48 -13.80 -2.15
CA ASN A 40 8.55 -15.25 -2.27
C ASN A 40 7.11 -15.86 -2.32
N PRO A 41 6.79 -16.72 -3.30
CA PRO A 41 5.47 -17.34 -3.42
C PRO A 41 5.02 -18.11 -2.16
N ASP A 42 5.94 -18.76 -1.46
CA ASP A 42 5.65 -19.45 -0.19
C ASP A 42 5.35 -18.48 0.95
N TYR A 43 5.99 -17.30 0.95
CA TYR A 43 5.63 -16.24 1.89
C TYR A 43 4.21 -15.74 1.61
N VAL A 44 3.88 -15.45 0.34
CA VAL A 44 2.53 -15.01 -0.05
C VAL A 44 1.47 -16.05 0.34
N LYS A 45 1.76 -17.33 0.15
CA LYS A 45 0.83 -18.43 0.48
C LYS A 45 0.67 -18.63 1.99
N ASN A 46 1.76 -18.60 2.76
CA ASN A 46 1.76 -19.08 4.14
C ASN A 46 1.73 -17.97 5.18
N ARG A 47 2.23 -16.77 4.86
CA ARG A 47 2.28 -15.63 5.79
C ARG A 47 1.11 -14.67 5.59
N ILE A 48 0.70 -14.42 4.35
CA ILE A 48 -0.43 -13.54 4.03
C ILE A 48 -1.74 -14.34 4.11
N GLN A 49 -2.31 -14.40 5.31
CA GLN A 49 -3.48 -15.24 5.61
C GLN A 49 -4.82 -14.53 5.39
N THR A 50 -4.81 -13.21 5.29
CA THR A 50 -6.03 -12.41 5.08
C THR A 50 -5.71 -11.29 4.09
N ALA A 51 -6.54 -11.17 3.06
CA ALA A 51 -6.55 -10.00 2.21
C ALA A 51 -7.98 -9.49 2.00
N PHE A 52 -8.10 -8.19 1.84
CA PHE A 52 -9.31 -7.55 1.37
C PHE A 52 -9.02 -6.76 0.12
N LEU A 53 -9.90 -6.86 -0.87
CA LEU A 53 -9.89 -6.02 -2.07
C LEU A 53 -11.16 -5.18 -2.05
N ASN A 54 -11.01 -3.85 -2.02
CA ASN A 54 -12.12 -2.89 -1.92
C ASN A 54 -13.06 -3.19 -0.73
N GLY A 55 -12.47 -3.59 0.40
CA GLY A 55 -13.19 -3.94 1.63
C GLY A 55 -13.85 -5.33 1.64
N LYS A 56 -13.76 -6.09 0.55
CA LYS A 56 -14.29 -7.46 0.46
C LYS A 56 -13.19 -8.48 0.72
N PRO A 57 -13.40 -9.49 1.59
CA PRO A 57 -12.40 -10.53 1.83
C PRO A 57 -12.14 -11.31 0.54
N VAL A 58 -10.87 -11.72 0.36
CA VAL A 58 -10.41 -12.47 -0.81
C VAL A 58 -9.92 -13.85 -0.38
N ASP A 59 -10.60 -14.90 -0.86
CA ASP A 59 -10.23 -16.29 -0.61
C ASP A 59 -9.27 -16.87 -1.66
N ASP A 60 -9.32 -16.36 -2.89
CA ASP A 60 -8.41 -16.78 -3.95
C ASP A 60 -7.66 -15.58 -4.52
N PHE A 61 -6.34 -15.61 -4.39
CA PHE A 61 -5.49 -14.52 -4.89
C PHE A 61 -5.25 -14.62 -6.39
N ASP A 62 -5.56 -15.77 -6.99
CA ASP A 62 -5.43 -16.01 -8.42
C ASP A 62 -6.63 -15.45 -9.21
N GLU A 63 -7.79 -15.27 -8.54
CA GLU A 63 -9.03 -14.74 -9.15
C GLU A 63 -9.29 -13.25 -8.86
N ALA A 64 -8.69 -12.70 -7.80
CA ALA A 64 -8.88 -11.30 -7.41
C ALA A 64 -7.98 -10.35 -8.20
N VAL A 65 -8.57 -9.57 -9.11
CA VAL A 65 -7.86 -8.68 -10.02
C VAL A 65 -7.78 -7.25 -9.47
N VAL A 66 -6.58 -6.66 -9.49
CA VAL A 66 -6.37 -5.27 -9.11
C VAL A 66 -6.58 -4.33 -10.30
N SER A 67 -7.37 -3.29 -10.08
CA SER A 67 -7.67 -2.23 -11.05
C SER A 67 -7.32 -0.85 -10.48
N GLU A 68 -7.28 0.18 -11.33
CA GLU A 68 -7.03 1.56 -10.91
C GLU A 68 -7.90 1.94 -9.70
N GLY A 69 -7.28 2.56 -8.69
CA GLY A 69 -7.96 3.00 -7.47
C GLY A 69 -8.34 1.87 -6.49
N SER A 70 -7.97 0.62 -6.76
CA SER A 70 -8.25 -0.49 -5.85
C SER A 70 -7.62 -0.26 -4.48
N ILE A 71 -8.29 -0.72 -3.42
CA ILE A 71 -7.76 -0.72 -2.05
C ILE A 71 -7.46 -2.17 -1.68
N LEU A 72 -6.18 -2.52 -1.65
CA LEU A 72 -5.69 -3.82 -1.22
C LEU A 72 -5.23 -3.74 0.24
N THR A 73 -5.88 -4.50 1.11
CA THR A 73 -5.48 -4.63 2.51
C THR A 73 -4.89 -6.01 2.75
N LEU A 74 -3.70 -6.07 3.35
CA LEU A 74 -2.98 -7.31 3.64
C LEU A 74 -2.79 -7.47 5.14
N SER A 75 -2.98 -8.70 5.61
CA SER A 75 -2.84 -9.06 7.01
C SER A 75 -2.40 -10.52 7.13
N GLY A 76 -1.58 -10.80 8.14
CA GLY A 76 -1.24 -12.16 8.56
C GLY A 76 -2.41 -12.81 9.30
N ALA A 77 -2.12 -13.90 10.02
CA ALA A 77 -3.13 -14.58 10.81
C ALA A 77 -3.74 -13.62 11.86
N LEU A 78 -5.06 -13.46 11.82
CA LEU A 78 -5.79 -12.73 12.86
C LEU A 78 -6.16 -13.70 14.00
N PRO A 79 -6.20 -13.26 15.27
CA PRO A 79 -6.63 -14.10 16.37
C PRO A 79 -8.16 -14.19 16.47
N GLY A 80 -8.64 -15.20 17.21
CA GLY A 80 -10.03 -15.34 17.63
C GLY A 80 -11.03 -15.52 16.49
N LEU A 81 -12.26 -15.03 16.69
CA LEU A 81 -13.35 -15.19 15.73
C LEU A 81 -13.05 -14.51 14.40
N ALA A 82 -12.41 -13.34 14.42
CA ALA A 82 -11.98 -12.63 13.21
C ALA A 82 -11.05 -13.49 12.36
N GLY A 83 -10.06 -14.15 12.99
CA GLY A 83 -9.19 -15.12 12.34
C GLY A 83 -9.91 -16.31 11.74
N ALA A 84 -10.78 -16.95 12.53
CA ALA A 84 -11.51 -18.14 12.08
C ALA A 84 -12.34 -17.88 10.80
N THR A 85 -12.85 -16.66 10.67
CA THR A 85 -13.83 -16.29 9.66
C THR A 85 -13.25 -15.46 8.50
N LEU A 86 -12.12 -14.77 8.66
CA LEU A 86 -11.47 -13.94 7.61
C LEU A 86 -10.18 -14.56 7.06
N ARG A 87 -9.78 -15.72 7.57
CA ARG A 87 -8.65 -16.47 7.01
C ARG A 87 -9.02 -16.97 5.63
N LYS A 88 -8.18 -16.63 4.65
CA LYS A 88 -8.24 -17.06 3.27
C LYS A 88 -8.37 -18.59 3.20
N GLY A 89 -9.41 -19.07 2.51
CA GLY A 89 -9.65 -20.51 2.34
C GLY A 89 -9.89 -21.26 3.66
N GLY A 90 -10.30 -20.55 4.72
CA GLY A 90 -10.63 -21.13 6.01
C GLY A 90 -11.96 -21.89 5.99
N PHE A 91 -12.16 -22.75 7.00
CA PHE A 91 -13.36 -23.60 7.15
C PHE A 91 -14.68 -22.80 7.17
N PHE A 92 -14.66 -21.56 7.67
CA PHE A 92 -15.81 -20.67 7.75
C PHE A 92 -15.93 -19.68 6.57
N SER A 93 -15.13 -19.83 5.51
CA SER A 93 -15.19 -18.98 4.30
C SER A 93 -16.58 -18.95 3.67
N SER A 94 -17.26 -20.11 3.63
CA SER A 94 -18.63 -20.25 3.13
C SER A 94 -19.65 -19.36 3.85
N MET A 95 -19.41 -19.01 5.13
CA MET A 95 -20.30 -18.13 5.92
C MET A 95 -20.20 -16.65 5.50
N ARG A 96 -19.21 -16.26 4.70
CA ARG A 96 -19.06 -14.88 4.16
C ARG A 96 -19.23 -14.82 2.65
N ALA A 97 -19.70 -15.88 1.99
CA ALA A 97 -19.83 -15.94 0.54
C ALA A 97 -20.65 -14.78 -0.05
N SER A 98 -21.63 -14.25 0.70
CA SER A 98 -22.46 -13.10 0.29
C SER A 98 -21.73 -11.75 0.25
N VAL A 99 -20.56 -11.63 0.90
CA VAL A 99 -19.80 -10.36 1.03
C VAL A 99 -18.38 -10.48 0.46
N SER A 100 -17.99 -11.67 0.03
CA SER A 100 -16.66 -11.94 -0.54
C SER A 100 -16.53 -11.34 -1.94
N TYR A 101 -15.29 -11.03 -2.35
CA TYR A 101 -15.05 -10.45 -3.67
C TYR A 101 -15.62 -11.37 -4.76
N THR A 102 -16.42 -10.79 -5.66
CA THR A 102 -16.91 -11.45 -6.88
C THR A 102 -16.37 -10.65 -8.06
N LYS A 103 -15.82 -11.35 -9.06
CA LYS A 103 -15.16 -10.79 -10.24
C LYS A 103 -15.97 -9.66 -10.88
N GLU A 104 -15.44 -8.44 -10.85
CA GLU A 104 -16.04 -7.28 -11.54
C GLU A 104 -15.62 -7.24 -13.03
N PRO A 105 -16.47 -6.71 -13.93
CA PRO A 105 -16.21 -6.72 -15.37
C PRO A 105 -14.94 -5.93 -15.73
N LYS A 106 -14.08 -6.55 -16.55
CA LYS A 106 -12.75 -6.07 -16.94
C LYS A 106 -12.77 -4.66 -17.54
N LYS A 107 -11.97 -3.73 -17.00
CA LYS A 107 -11.50 -2.52 -17.71
C LYS A 107 -10.04 -2.71 -18.14
N LYS A 108 -9.70 -2.20 -19.32
CA LYS A 108 -8.49 -2.45 -20.14
C LYS A 108 -7.21 -2.77 -19.35
N GLU A 109 -6.62 -3.92 -19.69
CA GLU A 109 -5.42 -4.55 -19.11
C GLU A 109 -4.10 -3.89 -19.57
N GLY A 110 -3.04 -4.00 -18.76
CA GLY A 110 -1.64 -3.75 -19.17
C GLY A 110 -1.10 -2.33 -18.99
N LYS A 111 -1.89 -1.39 -18.43
CA LYS A 111 -1.41 -0.04 -18.10
C LYS A 111 -0.88 0.03 -16.68
N GLU A 112 0.09 0.91 -16.47
CA GLU A 112 0.47 1.34 -15.12
C GLU A 112 -0.65 2.20 -14.53
N GLY A 113 -0.84 2.08 -13.22
CA GLY A 113 -1.85 2.81 -12.47
C GLY A 113 -1.57 2.79 -10.98
N PHE A 114 -2.43 3.44 -10.19
CA PHE A 114 -2.26 3.49 -8.74
C PHE A 114 -3.29 2.63 -8.02
N ILE A 115 -2.83 1.94 -6.98
CA ILE A 115 -3.70 1.29 -6.00
C ILE A 115 -3.31 1.78 -4.60
N THR A 116 -4.23 1.68 -3.65
CA THR A 116 -3.95 1.89 -2.23
C THR A 116 -3.56 0.56 -1.60
N VAL A 117 -2.42 0.49 -0.92
CA VAL A 117 -2.02 -0.68 -0.12
C VAL A 117 -2.10 -0.35 1.36
N ARG A 118 -2.75 -1.24 2.11
CA ARG A 118 -2.81 -1.23 3.58
C ARG A 118 -2.18 -2.48 4.15
N ILE A 119 -1.41 -2.33 5.21
CA ILE A 119 -0.72 -3.45 5.86
C ILE A 119 -1.00 -3.43 7.36
N PHE A 120 -1.36 -4.57 7.92
CA PHE A 120 -1.67 -4.71 9.34
C PHE A 120 -0.82 -5.80 9.99
N ASN A 121 -0.94 -5.90 11.31
CA ASN A 121 -0.39 -6.95 12.18
C ASN A 121 1.09 -7.28 11.93
N ILE A 122 1.46 -8.56 12.05
CA ILE A 122 2.82 -9.07 11.90
C ILE A 122 3.40 -8.79 10.51
N LEU A 123 2.57 -8.59 9.48
CA LEU A 123 3.06 -8.27 8.15
C LEU A 123 3.59 -6.84 8.03
N LEU A 124 3.19 -5.93 8.91
CA LEU A 124 3.58 -4.53 8.80
C LEU A 124 5.11 -4.34 8.82
N PRO A 125 5.86 -4.85 9.81
CA PRO A 125 7.32 -4.77 9.78
C PRO A 125 7.98 -5.57 8.65
N GLU A 126 7.32 -6.63 8.16
CA GLU A 126 7.87 -7.51 7.11
C GLU A 126 7.70 -6.90 5.71
N LEU A 127 6.56 -6.24 5.44
CA LEU A 127 6.21 -5.71 4.12
C LEU A 127 6.46 -4.20 3.96
N ALA A 128 6.58 -3.43 5.05
CA ALA A 128 6.88 -2.00 4.96
C ALA A 128 8.16 -1.70 4.16
N PRO A 129 9.29 -2.42 4.36
CA PRO A 129 10.50 -2.19 3.55
C PRO A 129 10.30 -2.53 2.07
N VAL A 130 9.55 -3.60 1.78
CA VAL A 130 9.28 -4.06 0.42
C VAL A 130 8.47 -3.01 -0.34
N VAL A 131 7.38 -2.54 0.26
CA VAL A 131 6.52 -1.52 -0.33
C VAL A 131 7.22 -0.16 -0.45
N LEU A 132 8.08 0.20 0.52
CA LEU A 132 8.91 1.39 0.45
C LEU A 132 9.99 1.32 -0.64
N ALA A 133 10.60 0.15 -0.85
CA ALA A 133 11.58 -0.07 -1.92
C ALA A 133 10.95 0.06 -3.31
N HIS A 134 9.71 -0.41 -3.46
CA HIS A 134 8.90 -0.22 -4.66
C HIS A 134 8.56 1.25 -4.92
N GLY A 135 8.40 2.03 -3.84
CA GLY A 135 8.03 3.44 -3.86
C GLY A 135 6.57 3.63 -3.43
N ILE A 136 6.37 4.48 -2.44
CA ILE A 136 5.05 4.86 -1.92
C ILE A 136 4.75 6.31 -2.28
N PHE A 137 3.48 6.60 -2.51
CA PHE A 137 3.01 7.90 -2.95
C PHE A 137 1.97 8.42 -1.97
N PHE A 138 2.06 9.71 -1.69
CA PHE A 138 1.10 10.46 -0.90
C PHE A 138 0.51 11.56 -1.75
N SER A 139 -0.77 11.89 -1.54
CA SER A 139 -1.26 13.20 -1.94
C SER A 139 -0.55 14.29 -1.11
N GLY A 140 -0.41 15.51 -1.62
CA GLY A 140 0.20 16.60 -0.86
C GLY A 140 -0.48 16.82 0.51
N LYS A 141 -1.81 16.64 0.58
CA LYS A 141 -2.58 16.72 1.82
C LYS A 141 -2.22 15.59 2.79
N ASP A 142 -2.20 14.35 2.33
CA ASP A 142 -1.91 13.19 3.17
C ASP A 142 -0.46 13.20 3.65
N PHE A 143 0.47 13.60 2.78
CA PHE A 143 1.86 13.81 3.16
C PHE A 143 1.98 14.90 4.23
N GLY A 144 1.27 16.03 4.07
CA GLY A 144 1.25 17.09 5.07
C GLY A 144 0.74 16.61 6.42
N SER A 145 -0.38 15.87 6.46
CA SER A 145 -0.90 15.29 7.70
C SER A 145 0.08 14.30 8.33
N PHE A 146 0.61 13.37 7.54
CA PHE A 146 1.65 12.44 7.98
C PHE A 146 2.89 13.17 8.52
N TRP A 147 3.35 14.20 7.82
CA TRP A 147 4.51 15.00 8.20
C TRP A 147 4.33 15.68 9.55
N GLN A 148 3.10 16.13 9.86
CA GLN A 148 2.79 16.74 11.15
C GLN A 148 2.68 15.72 12.30
N GLU A 149 2.49 14.44 12.01
CA GLU A 149 2.52 13.36 13.02
C GLU A 149 3.95 13.04 13.51
N LEU A 150 4.97 13.30 12.67
CA LEU A 150 6.36 13.04 13.01
C LEU A 150 6.89 14.03 14.07
N ALA A 151 7.78 13.57 14.95
CA ALA A 151 8.48 14.47 15.86
C ALA A 151 9.36 15.47 15.08
N PRO A 152 9.59 16.69 15.59
CA PRO A 152 10.42 17.69 14.89
C PRO A 152 11.83 17.20 14.54
N GLN A 153 12.41 16.32 15.36
CA GLN A 153 13.72 15.72 15.11
C GLN A 153 13.67 14.75 13.93
N ASP A 154 12.66 13.87 13.89
CA ASP A 154 12.48 12.91 12.79
C ASP A 154 12.28 13.61 11.45
N ARG A 155 11.55 14.73 11.43
CA ARG A 155 11.35 15.55 10.23
C ARG A 155 12.66 16.07 9.64
N ARG A 156 13.59 16.52 10.49
CA ARG A 156 14.91 17.03 10.05
C ARG A 156 15.74 15.89 9.49
N ASP A 157 15.77 14.77 10.21
CA ASP A 157 16.61 13.63 9.89
C ASP A 157 16.14 12.91 8.62
N CYS A 158 14.82 12.84 8.37
CA CYS A 158 14.26 12.21 7.16
C CYS A 158 14.44 13.05 5.88
N ILE A 159 14.71 14.36 5.97
CA ILE A 159 14.94 15.25 4.81
C ILE A 159 16.44 15.48 4.54
N ALA A 160 17.30 15.29 5.56
CA ALA A 160 18.74 15.52 5.46
C ALA A 160 19.46 14.61 4.44
N SER A 161 18.81 13.56 3.94
CA SER A 161 19.26 12.71 2.81
C SER A 161 19.21 13.43 1.45
N ARG A 162 18.78 14.70 1.36
CA ARG A 162 18.90 15.53 0.14
C ARG A 162 20.38 15.74 -0.24
N GLY A 163 20.91 14.81 -1.03
CA GLY A 163 22.07 15.07 -1.89
C GLY A 163 21.78 16.29 -2.79
N LYS A 164 22.40 17.42 -2.47
CA LYS A 164 22.62 18.64 -3.29
C LYS A 164 21.79 18.76 -4.59
N ARG A 165 20.60 19.34 -4.51
CA ARG A 165 20.04 20.24 -5.55
C ARG A 165 19.25 21.37 -4.86
N PRO A 166 19.35 22.63 -5.31
CA PRO A 166 18.80 23.76 -4.59
C PRO A 166 17.28 23.71 -4.56
N ALA A 167 16.70 24.00 -3.40
CA ALA A 167 15.27 24.15 -3.21
C ALA A 167 14.76 25.35 -4.04
N ARG A 168 13.67 25.15 -4.77
CA ARG A 168 12.90 26.25 -5.35
C ARG A 168 12.21 27.01 -4.19
N PRO A 169 12.21 28.35 -4.16
CA PRO A 169 11.73 29.11 -3.01
C PRO A 169 10.23 28.95 -2.75
N GLU A 170 9.84 29.10 -1.48
CA GLU A 170 8.51 28.88 -0.88
C GLU A 170 7.40 29.88 -1.30
N SER A 171 7.50 30.57 -2.44
CA SER A 171 6.63 31.73 -2.75
C SER A 171 5.59 31.54 -3.86
N GLU A 172 5.32 30.31 -4.32
CA GLU A 172 4.30 30.05 -5.35
C GLU A 172 3.30 28.97 -4.92
N MET A 173 2.53 29.25 -3.86
CA MET A 173 1.27 28.55 -3.59
C MET A 173 0.12 29.51 -3.89
N LYS A 174 -0.36 29.49 -5.14
CA LYS A 174 -1.66 30.03 -5.49
C LYS A 174 -2.58 28.89 -5.92
N GLU A 175 -3.62 28.74 -5.11
CA GLU A 175 -5.00 28.42 -5.45
C GLU A 175 -5.28 28.21 -6.94
N ASN A 176 -5.70 27.00 -7.30
CA ASN A 176 -6.64 26.73 -8.40
C ASN A 176 -7.27 25.34 -8.20
N GLU A 177 -8.60 25.35 -8.14
CA GLU A 177 -9.45 24.18 -8.33
C GLU A 177 -9.27 23.63 -9.75
N GLU A 178 -8.99 22.33 -9.88
CA GLU A 178 -9.52 21.45 -10.91
C GLU A 178 -8.92 20.04 -10.75
N ILE A 179 -9.76 19.02 -10.89
CA ILE A 179 -9.42 17.61 -10.74
C ILE A 179 -8.59 17.15 -11.96
N ALA A 180 -7.32 17.54 -12.03
CA ALA A 180 -6.34 17.08 -13.00
C ALA A 180 -4.92 17.54 -12.60
N GLY A 181 -4.24 16.79 -11.75
CA GLY A 181 -2.85 17.07 -11.36
C GLY A 181 -2.64 16.96 -9.86
N ALA A 182 -2.87 15.79 -9.29
CA ALA A 182 -2.40 15.55 -7.93
C ALA A 182 -0.87 15.49 -7.96
N ASP A 183 -0.21 16.52 -7.44
CA ASP A 183 1.21 16.47 -7.11
C ASP A 183 1.40 15.36 -6.06
N PHE A 184 1.78 14.18 -6.54
CA PHE A 184 2.11 13.06 -5.67
C PHE A 184 3.53 13.21 -5.16
N ILE A 185 3.68 13.07 -3.84
CA ILE A 185 4.99 13.02 -3.21
C ILE A 185 5.39 11.55 -3.14
N GLU A 186 6.33 11.16 -4.00
CA GLU A 186 6.96 9.85 -3.92
C GLU A 186 7.91 9.81 -2.72
N VAL A 187 7.82 8.77 -1.91
CA VAL A 187 8.75 8.42 -0.85
C VAL A 187 9.33 7.05 -1.22
N ARG A 188 10.65 6.94 -1.27
CA ARG A 188 11.35 5.70 -1.62
C ARG A 188 12.52 5.50 -0.67
N ALA A 189 12.86 4.24 -0.38
CA ALA A 189 14.04 3.92 0.42
C ALA A 189 15.31 4.48 -0.25
N ASP A 190 16.22 5.03 0.56
CA ASP A 190 17.60 5.27 0.12
C ASP A 190 18.27 3.93 -0.26
N GLU A 191 19.12 3.97 -1.29
CA GLU A 191 19.91 2.82 -1.77
C GLU A 191 20.95 2.36 -0.75
#